data_AF-A0A1X7TVN8-F1
#
_entry.id   AF-A0A1X7TVN8-F1
#
_cell.length_a   1.000
_cell.length_b   1.000
_cell.length_c   1.000
_cell.angle_alpha   90.00
_cell.angle_beta   90.00
_cell.angle_gamma   90.00
#
_symmetry.space_group_name_H-M   'P 1'
#
loop_
_entity.id
_entity.type
_entity.pdbx_description
1 polymer ?
#
loop_
_entity_poly.entity_id
_entity_poly.type
_entity_poly.pdbx_seq_one_letter_code
_entity_poly.pdbx_strand_id
1 'polypeptide(L)'
;MKLKPFLDSFQGCFKDNCRCFAGLFFLYRILLVLIPIYFSDGSFWNIMTKELLIICILFLHCLCTPFEKKVHNHIKSFLLLDLILINTLQLAPLNTNNSTTTLVAVFQAVLMSLPLVYLLCYIGQYTCCTKRCIENKFNAITSPNGHNDNDDELPQRLLPEFSESYDTFNKSE
;
A
#
# COMPACT_ATOMS: atom_id res chain seq x y z
N MET A 1 -8.36 8.85 23.37
CA MET A 1 -7.54 8.34 22.24
C MET A 1 -8.42 8.11 21.01
N LYS A 2 -8.12 8.74 19.87
CA LYS A 2 -8.89 8.69 18.61
C LYS A 2 -8.64 7.39 17.80
N LEU A 3 -8.67 6.23 18.45
CA LEU A 3 -8.45 4.93 17.77
C LEU A 3 -9.67 4.49 16.94
N LYS A 4 -10.87 4.93 17.35
CA LYS A 4 -12.14 4.64 16.68
C LYS A 4 -12.17 5.09 15.21
N PRO A 5 -11.86 6.35 14.84
CA PRO A 5 -11.85 6.76 13.43
C PRO A 5 -10.77 6.06 12.59
N PHE A 6 -9.64 5.70 13.21
CA PHE A 6 -8.62 4.92 12.52
C PHE A 6 -9.13 3.52 12.16
N LEU A 7 -9.64 2.77 13.15
CA LEU A 7 -10.18 1.43 12.93
C LEU A 7 -11.35 1.41 11.95
N ASP A 8 -12.21 2.44 11.99
CA ASP A 8 -13.35 2.57 11.08
C ASP A 8 -12.88 2.77 9.63
N SER A 9 -11.84 3.58 9.42
CA SER A 9 -11.23 3.74 8.10
C SER A 9 -10.56 2.45 7.58
N PHE A 10 -9.98 1.63 8.47
CA PHE A 10 -9.40 0.34 8.09
C PHE A 10 -10.48 -0.70 7.75
N GLN A 11 -11.59 -0.70 8.49
CA GLN A 11 -12.70 -1.62 8.27
C GLN A 11 -13.52 -1.24 7.03
N GLY A 12 -13.59 0.04 6.67
CA GLY A 12 -14.40 0.55 5.56
C GLY A 12 -13.98 0.07 4.15
N CYS A 13 -12.81 -0.55 3.99
CA CYS A 13 -12.40 -1.14 2.71
C CYS A 13 -12.97 -2.56 2.48
N PHE A 14 -13.43 -3.19 3.56
CA PHE A 14 -13.98 -4.54 3.56
C PHE A 14 -15.49 -4.51 3.39
N LYS A 15 -16.05 -5.57 2.81
CA LYS A 15 -17.50 -5.76 2.79
C LYS A 15 -18.05 -5.79 4.22
N ASP A 16 -19.28 -5.32 4.42
CA ASP A 16 -19.91 -5.29 5.74
C ASP A 16 -19.96 -6.66 6.43
N ASN A 17 -20.17 -7.72 5.65
CA ASN A 17 -20.19 -9.11 6.14
C ASN A 17 -18.80 -9.68 6.45
N CYS A 18 -17.72 -8.95 6.12
CA CYS A 18 -16.32 -9.37 6.27
C CYS A 18 -15.50 -8.40 7.15
N ARG A 19 -16.12 -7.52 7.95
CA ARG A 19 -15.40 -6.57 8.81
C ARG A 19 -14.43 -7.23 9.80
N CYS A 20 -14.75 -8.43 10.30
CA CYS A 20 -13.85 -9.23 11.14
C CYS A 20 -12.53 -9.59 10.43
N PHE A 21 -12.57 -9.68 9.09
CA PHE A 21 -11.40 -9.96 8.26
C PHE A 21 -10.35 -8.84 8.32
N ALA A 22 -10.72 -7.61 8.72
CA ALA A 22 -9.77 -6.53 8.94
C ALA A 22 -8.76 -6.86 10.06
N GLY A 23 -9.26 -7.44 11.17
CA GLY A 23 -8.40 -7.87 12.28
C GLY A 23 -7.53 -9.06 11.90
N LEU A 24 -8.09 -10.02 11.16
CA LEU A 24 -7.36 -11.18 10.67
C LEU A 24 -6.31 -10.80 9.61
N PHE A 25 -6.57 -9.79 8.78
CA PHE A 25 -5.56 -9.22 7.87
C PHE A 25 -4.40 -8.56 8.61
N PHE A 26 -4.68 -7.86 9.71
CA PHE A 26 -3.64 -7.31 10.57
C PHE A 26 -2.81 -8.42 11.24
N LEU A 27 -3.47 -9.48 11.70
CA LEU A 27 -2.82 -10.67 12.25
C LEU A 27 -1.91 -11.35 11.22
N TYR A 28 -2.33 -11.48 9.96
CA TYR A 28 -1.48 -12.01 8.89
C TYR A 28 -0.22 -11.19 8.68
N ARG A 29 -0.31 -9.86 8.74
CA ARG A 29 0.87 -9.00 8.64
C ARG A 29 1.83 -9.23 9.80
N ILE A 30 1.32 -9.38 11.02
CA ILE A 30 2.16 -9.70 12.19
C ILE A 30 2.87 -11.02 11.95
N LEU A 31 2.14 -12.08 11.58
CA LEU A 31 2.73 -13.40 11.35
C LEU A 31 3.80 -13.40 10.26
N LEU A 32 3.55 -12.75 9.12
CA LEU A 32 4.50 -12.67 8.02
C LEU A 32 5.79 -11.93 8.38
N VAL A 33 5.73 -10.96 9.30
CA VAL A 33 6.91 -10.22 9.78
C VAL A 33 7.63 -10.99 10.89
N LEU A 34 6.86 -11.61 11.79
CA LEU A 34 7.39 -12.22 13.00
C LEU A 34 8.11 -13.55 12.71
N ILE A 35 7.56 -14.39 11.82
CA ILE A 35 8.17 -15.68 11.46
C ILE A 35 9.62 -15.53 10.98
N PRO A 36 9.96 -14.64 10.01
CA PRO A 36 11.35 -14.41 9.64
C PRO A 36 12.27 -13.99 10.79
N ILE A 37 11.77 -13.29 11.81
CA ILE A 37 12.58 -12.79 12.93
C ILE A 37 12.96 -13.92 13.90
N TYR A 38 12.04 -14.86 14.12
CA TYR A 38 12.26 -15.95 15.08
C TYR A 38 13.02 -17.14 14.49
N PHE A 39 12.99 -17.32 13.16
CA PHE A 39 13.65 -18.42 12.48
C PHE A 39 14.88 -17.93 11.71
N SER A 40 16.01 -18.62 11.84
CA SER A 40 17.23 -18.32 11.08
C SER A 40 16.93 -18.23 9.57
N ASP A 41 17.43 -17.16 8.95
CA ASP A 41 17.36 -17.00 7.50
C ASP A 41 18.08 -18.15 6.79
N GLY A 42 17.54 -18.58 5.65
CA GLY A 42 18.10 -19.64 4.81
C GLY A 42 17.81 -21.07 5.27
N SER A 43 17.18 -21.30 6.43
CA SER A 43 16.73 -22.64 6.81
C SER A 43 15.60 -23.12 5.90
N PHE A 44 15.72 -24.33 5.35
CA PHE A 44 14.69 -24.98 4.53
C PHE A 44 13.31 -24.93 5.20
N TRP A 45 13.26 -25.22 6.51
CA TRP A 45 12.02 -25.17 7.29
C TRP A 45 11.41 -23.78 7.34
N ASN A 46 12.23 -22.73 7.45
CA ASN A 46 11.76 -21.35 7.46
C ASN A 46 11.11 -20.98 6.12
N ILE A 47 11.77 -21.32 5.00
CA ILE A 47 11.25 -21.07 3.65
C ILE A 47 9.91 -21.81 3.45
N MET A 48 9.85 -23.08 3.86
CA MET A 48 8.63 -23.90 3.75
C MET A 48 7.48 -23.38 4.63
N THR A 49 7.77 -22.95 5.86
CA THR A 49 6.76 -22.36 6.75
C THR A 49 6.22 -21.04 6.19
N LYS A 50 7.09 -20.18 5.65
CA LYS A 50 6.67 -18.95 4.97
C LYS A 50 5.79 -19.26 3.76
N GLU A 51 6.18 -20.21 2.93
CA GLU A 51 5.43 -20.62 1.74
C GLU A 51 4.02 -21.09 2.10
N LEU A 52 3.94 -22.03 3.05
CA LEU A 52 2.66 -22.59 3.51
C LEU A 52 1.76 -21.51 4.09
N LEU A 53 2.30 -20.59 4.90
CA LEU A 53 1.52 -19.49 5.45
C LEU A 53 0.96 -18.57 4.35
N ILE A 54 1.78 -18.18 3.37
CA ILE A 54 1.33 -17.31 2.28
C ILE A 54 0.26 -18.00 1.44
N ILE A 55 0.40 -19.31 1.17
CA ILE A 55 -0.62 -20.12 0.49
C ILE A 55 -1.92 -20.15 1.29
N CYS A 56 -1.87 -20.38 2.61
CA CYS A 56 -3.07 -20.35 3.47
C CYS A 56 -3.76 -18.97 3.43
N ILE A 57 -2.99 -17.89 3.48
CA ILE A 57 -3.52 -16.52 3.37
C ILE A 57 -4.18 -16.31 2.01
N LEU A 58 -3.54 -16.73 0.92
CA LEU A 58 -4.09 -16.63 -0.43
C LEU A 58 -5.38 -17.43 -0.58
N PHE A 59 -5.40 -18.66 -0.05
CA PHE A 59 -6.58 -19.52 -0.07
C PHE A 59 -7.76 -18.87 0.67
N LEU A 60 -7.53 -18.37 1.88
CA LEU A 60 -8.56 -17.66 2.66
C LEU A 60 -9.01 -16.37 1.97
N HIS A 61 -8.09 -15.62 1.36
CA HIS A 61 -8.42 -14.43 0.58
C HIS A 61 -9.27 -14.74 -0.66
N CYS A 62 -8.98 -15.83 -1.37
CA CYS A 62 -9.77 -16.29 -2.51
C CYS A 62 -11.17 -16.78 -2.10
N LEU A 63 -11.31 -17.46 -0.96
CA LEU A 63 -12.60 -17.89 -0.43
C LEU A 63 -13.46 -16.71 0.01
N CYS A 64 -12.89 -15.79 0.80
CA CYS A 64 -13.66 -14.72 1.41
C CYS A 64 -13.85 -13.50 0.49
N THR A 65 -12.96 -13.29 -0.50
CA THR A 65 -12.89 -12.07 -1.33
C THR A 65 -13.28 -10.80 -0.54
N PRO A 66 -12.49 -10.48 0.49
CA PRO A 66 -12.94 -9.69 1.62
C PRO A 66 -13.12 -8.20 1.27
N PHE A 67 -12.47 -7.72 0.20
CA PHE A 67 -12.59 -6.34 -0.25
C PHE A 67 -13.90 -6.10 -1.01
N GLU A 68 -14.46 -4.91 -0.83
CA GLU A 68 -15.67 -4.48 -1.53
C GLU A 68 -15.43 -4.37 -3.05
N LYS A 69 -14.32 -3.73 -3.44
CA LYS A 69 -13.93 -3.54 -4.84
C LYS A 69 -13.20 -4.78 -5.38
N LYS A 70 -13.74 -5.39 -6.45
CA LYS A 70 -13.14 -6.55 -7.13
C LYS A 70 -11.68 -6.34 -7.56
N VAL A 71 -11.34 -5.13 -8.01
CA VAL A 71 -9.96 -4.76 -8.39
C VAL A 71 -8.99 -4.91 -7.22
N HIS A 72 -9.39 -4.53 -6.00
CA HIS A 72 -8.52 -4.66 -4.82
C HIS A 72 -8.30 -6.13 -4.46
N ASN A 73 -9.33 -6.97 -4.60
CA ASN A 73 -9.18 -8.43 -4.44
C ASN A 73 -8.18 -8.99 -5.45
N HIS A 74 -8.27 -8.62 -6.74
CA HIS A 74 -7.35 -9.10 -7.79
C HIS A 74 -5.92 -8.63 -7.57
N ILE A 75 -5.70 -7.34 -7.28
CA ILE A 75 -4.36 -6.81 -7.01
C ILE A 75 -3.75 -7.49 -5.79
N LYS A 76 -4.55 -7.70 -4.72
CA LYS A 76 -4.06 -8.37 -3.52
C LYS A 76 -3.72 -9.84 -3.78
N SER A 77 -4.55 -10.56 -4.54
CA SER A 77 -4.25 -11.94 -4.95
C SER A 77 -2.99 -12.00 -5.81
N PHE A 78 -2.82 -11.08 -6.77
CA PHE A 78 -1.64 -11.00 -7.62
C PHE A 78 -0.37 -10.78 -6.80
N LEU A 79 -0.38 -9.82 -5.86
CA LEU A 79 0.77 -9.56 -4.97
C LEU A 79 1.08 -10.74 -4.04
N LEU A 80 0.07 -11.49 -3.58
CA LEU A 80 0.29 -12.70 -2.79
C LEU A 80 0.90 -13.83 -3.64
N LEU A 81 0.45 -13.98 -4.88
CA LEU A 81 0.99 -14.96 -5.82
C LEU A 81 2.43 -14.63 -6.23
N ASP A 82 2.73 -13.35 -6.47
CA ASP A 82 4.09 -12.85 -6.70
C ASP A 82 5.00 -13.15 -5.51
N LEU A 83 4.52 -12.95 -4.29
CA LEU A 83 5.26 -13.26 -3.07
C LEU A 83 5.56 -14.76 -2.90
N ILE A 84 4.59 -15.63 -3.25
CA ILE A 84 4.81 -17.09 -3.31
C ILE A 84 5.93 -17.39 -4.30
N LEU A 85 5.83 -16.87 -5.53
CA LEU A 85 6.83 -17.12 -6.57
C LEU A 85 8.24 -16.70 -6.15
N ILE A 86 8.37 -15.52 -5.53
CA ILE A 86 9.65 -15.04 -4.99
C ILE A 86 10.19 -16.02 -3.93
N ASN A 87 9.33 -16.48 -3.01
CA ASN A 87 9.73 -17.37 -1.92
C ASN A 87 10.07 -18.79 -2.44
N THR A 88 9.35 -19.32 -3.42
CA THR A 88 9.70 -20.58 -4.10
C THR A 88 11.06 -20.48 -4.79
N LEU A 89 11.35 -19.34 -5.46
CA LEU A 89 12.61 -19.14 -6.17
C LEU A 89 13.83 -19.10 -5.25
N GLN A 90 13.67 -18.73 -3.97
CA GLN A 90 14.76 -18.80 -2.99
C GLN A 90 15.28 -20.23 -2.76
N LEU A 91 14.49 -21.25 -3.12
CA LEU A 91 14.87 -22.66 -2.99
C LEU A 91 15.67 -23.19 -4.19
N ALA A 92 15.58 -22.53 -5.35
CA ALA A 92 16.20 -22.97 -6.60
C ALA A 92 17.75 -22.97 -6.62
N PRO A 93 18.47 -22.06 -5.91
CA PRO A 93 19.93 -22.06 -5.88
C PRO A 93 20.57 -23.29 -5.23
N LEU A 94 19.80 -24.09 -4.48
CA LEU A 94 20.33 -25.25 -3.74
C LEU A 94 20.79 -26.42 -4.63
N ASN A 95 20.44 -26.43 -5.93
CA ASN A 95 20.62 -27.62 -6.78
C ASN A 95 21.08 -27.32 -8.22
N THR A 96 21.64 -26.13 -8.51
CA THR A 96 21.87 -25.70 -9.90
C THR A 96 23.24 -25.06 -10.15
N ASN A 97 23.72 -25.13 -11.40
CA ASN A 97 25.01 -24.61 -11.85
C ASN A 97 25.07 -23.06 -11.78
N ASN A 98 26.28 -22.49 -11.78
CA ASN A 98 26.51 -21.04 -11.64
C ASN A 98 25.77 -20.14 -12.66
N SER A 99 25.55 -20.61 -13.89
CA SER A 99 24.84 -19.84 -14.92
C SER A 99 23.33 -19.77 -14.67
N THR A 100 22.73 -20.86 -14.17
CA THR A 100 21.29 -20.92 -13.87
C THR A 100 20.95 -20.15 -12.59
N THR A 101 21.83 -20.15 -11.59
CA THR A 101 21.63 -19.36 -10.37
C THR A 101 21.60 -17.86 -10.66
N THR A 102 22.45 -17.39 -11.59
CA THR A 102 22.46 -15.99 -12.03
C THR A 102 21.15 -15.59 -12.70
N LEU A 103 20.60 -16.43 -13.58
CA LEU A 103 19.32 -16.17 -14.25
C LEU A 103 18.16 -16.12 -13.24
N VAL A 104 18.11 -17.08 -12.32
CA VAL A 104 17.10 -17.11 -11.24
C VAL A 104 17.17 -15.85 -10.38
N ALA A 105 18.37 -15.38 -10.03
CA ALA A 105 18.54 -14.16 -9.25
C ALA A 105 18.03 -12.91 -9.99
N VAL A 106 18.31 -12.79 -11.29
CA VAL A 106 17.80 -11.69 -12.13
C VAL A 106 16.27 -11.73 -12.18
N PHE A 107 15.69 -12.91 -12.43
CA PHE A 107 14.24 -13.06 -12.48
C PHE A 107 13.59 -12.73 -11.12
N GLN A 108 14.19 -13.19 -10.03
CA GLN A 108 13.74 -12.87 -8.67
C GLN A 108 13.81 -11.36 -8.39
N ALA A 109 14.88 -10.68 -8.82
CA ALA A 109 15.00 -9.23 -8.68
C ALA A 109 13.91 -8.47 -9.47
N VAL A 110 13.54 -8.96 -10.66
CA VAL A 110 12.43 -8.41 -11.44
C VAL A 110 11.11 -8.57 -10.69
N LEU A 111 10.81 -9.74 -10.12
CA LEU A 111 9.60 -9.95 -9.34
C LEU A 111 9.55 -9.02 -8.11
N MET A 112 10.65 -8.90 -7.37
CA MET A 112 10.74 -7.98 -6.22
C MET A 112 10.49 -6.51 -6.60
N SER A 113 10.77 -6.12 -7.85
CA SER A 113 10.53 -4.76 -8.34
C SER A 113 9.06 -4.48 -8.66
N LEU A 114 8.23 -5.50 -8.95
CA LEU A 114 6.83 -5.32 -9.38
C LEU A 114 5.96 -4.57 -8.35
N PRO A 115 5.95 -4.92 -7.04
CA PRO A 115 5.17 -4.19 -6.05
C PRO A 115 5.61 -2.72 -5.91
N LEU A 116 6.91 -2.46 -6.09
CA LEU A 116 7.49 -1.13 -5.97
C LEU A 116 7.09 -0.24 -7.15
N VAL A 117 7.17 -0.77 -8.38
CA VAL A 117 6.68 -0.07 -9.58
C VAL A 117 5.19 0.21 -9.48
N TYR A 118 4.39 -0.75 -9.02
CA TYR A 118 2.96 -0.55 -8.79
C TYR A 118 2.69 0.60 -7.81
N LEU A 119 3.42 0.65 -6.70
CA LEU A 119 3.29 1.72 -5.70
C LEU A 119 3.66 3.10 -6.28
N LEU A 120 4.77 3.18 -7.02
CA LEU A 120 5.20 4.43 -7.67
C LEU A 120 4.15 4.92 -8.67
N CYS A 121 3.59 4.03 -9.49
CA CYS A 121 2.51 4.36 -10.41
C CYS A 121 1.26 4.88 -9.67
N TYR A 122 0.88 4.22 -8.57
CA TYR A 122 -0.27 4.63 -7.76
C TYR A 122 -0.07 6.02 -7.13
N ILE A 123 1.10 6.27 -6.54
CA ILE A 123 1.44 7.59 -5.97
C ILE A 123 1.50 8.65 -7.07
N GLY A 124 2.12 8.35 -8.21
CA GLY A 124 2.20 9.26 -9.34
C GLY A 124 0.83 9.66 -9.88
N GLN A 125 -0.09 8.70 -10.02
CA GLN A 125 -1.48 8.96 -10.40
C GLN A 125 -2.18 9.83 -9.35
N TYR A 126 -2.05 9.50 -8.07
CA TYR A 126 -2.65 10.27 -6.98
C TYR A 126 -2.15 11.72 -6.97
N THR A 127 -0.84 11.93 -7.02
CA THR A 127 -0.24 13.27 -7.03
C THR A 127 -0.61 14.06 -8.30
N CYS A 128 -0.63 13.42 -9.46
CA CYS A 128 -1.03 14.07 -10.72
C CYS A 128 -2.50 14.49 -10.69
N CYS A 129 -3.40 13.61 -10.24
CA CYS A 129 -4.81 13.91 -10.07
C CYS A 129 -5.04 15.02 -9.04
N THR A 130 -4.37 14.98 -7.89
CA THR A 130 -4.49 16.02 -6.87
C THR A 130 -3.97 17.35 -7.38
N LYS A 131 -2.83 17.40 -8.08
CA LYS A 131 -2.32 18.62 -8.71
C LYS A 131 -3.32 19.21 -9.71
N ARG A 132 -3.89 18.36 -10.57
CA ARG A 132 -4.88 18.78 -11.58
C ARG A 132 -6.20 19.26 -10.96
N CYS A 133 -6.63 18.65 -9.85
CA CYS A 133 -7.80 19.11 -9.10
C CYS A 133 -7.56 20.47 -8.43
N ILE A 134 -6.38 20.70 -7.88
CA ILE A 134 -5.99 21.99 -7.28
C ILE A 134 -5.93 23.06 -8.37
N GLU A 135 -5.29 22.76 -9.50
CA GLU A 135 -5.16 23.68 -10.64
C GLU A 135 -6.52 24.05 -11.23
N ASN A 136 -7.41 23.08 -11.44
CA ASN A 136 -8.78 23.35 -11.90
C ASN A 136 -9.57 24.23 -10.93
N LYS A 137 -9.39 24.05 -9.62
CA LYS A 137 -10.07 24.86 -8.60
C LYS A 137 -9.51 26.29 -8.54
N PHE A 138 -8.20 26.46 -8.72
CA PHE A 138 -7.57 27.78 -8.81
C PHE A 138 -8.00 28.53 -10.07
N ASN A 139 -8.06 27.84 -11.22
CA ASN A 139 -8.53 28.41 -12.48
C ASN A 139 -10.03 28.79 -12.43
N ALA A 140 -10.85 28.06 -11.67
CA ALA A 140 -12.25 28.42 -11.43
C ALA A 140 -12.41 29.69 -10.59
N ILE A 141 -11.51 29.94 -9.63
CA ILE A 141 -11.51 31.16 -8.79
C ILE A 141 -10.97 32.38 -9.58
N THR A 142 -10.05 32.16 -10.52
CA THR A 142 -9.34 33.23 -11.25
C THR A 142 -10.01 33.57 -12.60
N SER A 143 -11.07 32.85 -13.00
CA SER A 143 -11.77 33.10 -14.26
C SER A 143 -12.57 34.42 -14.21
N PRO A 144 -12.27 35.42 -15.07
CA PRO A 144 -12.87 36.74 -15.02
C PRO A 144 -14.15 36.79 -15.88
N ASN A 145 -15.09 35.88 -15.66
CA ASN A 145 -16.43 35.99 -16.24
C ASN A 145 -17.46 36.02 -15.13
N GLY A 146 -18.00 37.21 -14.93
CA GLY A 146 -18.80 37.59 -13.78
C GLY A 146 -20.18 36.95 -13.77
N HIS A 147 -20.60 36.57 -12.58
CA HIS A 147 -21.93 36.94 -12.11
C HIS A 147 -21.78 37.37 -10.66
N ASN A 148 -22.08 38.65 -10.42
CA ASN A 148 -22.22 39.19 -9.08
C ASN A 148 -23.37 38.42 -8.41
N ASP A 149 -23.06 37.67 -7.35
CA ASP A 149 -23.96 37.62 -6.22
C ASP A 149 -23.12 37.60 -4.95
N ASN A 150 -23.49 38.54 -4.09
CA ASN A 150 -22.90 38.78 -2.78
C ASN A 150 -23.15 37.61 -1.85
N ASP A 151 -22.34 37.57 -0.80
CA ASP A 151 -22.56 36.84 0.45
C ASP A 151 -22.36 35.32 0.37
N ASP A 152 -21.12 34.89 0.54
CA ASP A 152 -20.83 33.68 1.31
C ASP A 152 -19.41 33.74 1.90
N GLU A 153 -19.39 33.88 3.22
CA GLU A 153 -18.20 33.89 4.07
C GLU A 153 -17.40 32.59 3.84
N LEU A 154 -16.17 32.74 3.34
CA LEU A 154 -15.27 31.64 3.02
C LEU A 154 -15.02 30.77 4.27
N PRO A 155 -15.35 29.46 4.28
CA PRO A 155 -15.09 28.64 5.46
C PRO A 155 -13.58 28.52 5.68
N GLN A 156 -13.10 29.04 6.81
CA GLN A 156 -11.70 29.02 7.31
C GLN A 156 -11.05 27.62 7.35
N ARG A 157 -11.80 26.56 7.08
CA ARG A 157 -11.35 25.16 7.11
C ARG A 157 -10.52 24.72 5.88
N LEU A 158 -10.29 25.62 4.92
CA LEU A 158 -9.61 25.35 3.65
C LEU A 158 -8.24 26.00 3.50
N LEU A 159 -7.70 26.68 4.51
CA LEU A 159 -6.31 27.13 4.47
C LEU A 159 -5.39 25.91 4.62
N PRO A 160 -4.52 25.60 3.62
CA PRO A 160 -3.46 24.64 3.82
C PRO A 160 -2.47 25.26 4.82
N GLU A 161 -2.43 24.70 6.01
CA GLU A 161 -1.50 25.01 7.11
C GLU A 161 -0.08 24.56 6.75
N PHE A 162 0.50 25.12 5.67
CA PHE A 162 1.81 24.73 5.13
C PHE A 162 2.79 25.91 4.99
N SER A 163 2.51 27.09 5.57
CA SER A 163 3.38 28.26 5.39
C SER A 163 3.96 28.92 6.65
N GLU A 164 3.81 28.35 7.85
CA GLU A 164 4.47 28.92 9.05
C GLU A 164 5.43 27.93 9.72
N SER A 165 6.58 27.66 9.09
CA SER A 165 7.70 27.02 9.81
C SER A 165 9.08 27.29 9.23
N TYR A 166 9.35 28.50 8.71
CA TYR A 166 10.73 28.88 8.34
C TYR A 166 11.12 30.34 8.66
N ASP A 167 10.47 31.00 9.62
CA ASP A 167 10.86 32.37 10.05
C ASP A 167 11.10 32.50 11.57
N THR A 168 11.77 31.53 12.19
CA THR A 168 12.25 31.67 13.58
C THR A 168 13.75 31.94 13.72
N PHE A 169 14.46 32.27 12.63
CA PHE A 169 15.83 32.80 12.71
C PHE A 169 15.92 34.16 12.02
N ASN A 170 15.36 35.21 12.65
CA ASN A 170 15.88 36.58 12.62
C ASN A 170 14.99 37.56 13.43
N LYS A 171 15.35 37.75 14.71
CA LYS A 171 15.21 38.97 15.56
C LYS A 171 15.34 38.52 17.03
N SER A 172 16.54 38.58 17.61
CA SER A 172 17.19 39.74 18.26
C SER A 172 16.74 39.94 19.71
N GLU A 173 17.62 39.61 20.64
CA GLU A 173 18.22 40.56 21.60
C GLU A 173 19.58 40.04 22.08
#